data_AF-A0A3D5BMS4-F1
#
_entry.id   AF-A0A3D5BMS4-F1
#
_cell.length_a   1.000
_cell.length_b   1.000
_cell.length_c   1.000
_cell.angle_alpha   90.00
_cell.angle_beta   90.00
_cell.angle_gamma   90.00
#
_symmetry.space_group_name_H-M   'P 1'
#
loop_
_entity.id
_entity.type
_entity.pdbx_description
1 polymer ?
#
loop_
_entity_poly.entity_id
_entity_poly.type
_entity_poly.pdbx_seq_one_letter_code
_entity_poly.pdbx_strand_id
1 'polypeptide(L)' 'MSQRITIIGGGPGGYTAAFSAAKAGAQVTLVEAAHMGGTCLNWG' A
#
# COMPACT_ATOMS: atom_id res chain seq x y z
N MET A 1 12.48 -10.94 13.83
CA MET A 1 12.89 -9.74 13.07
C MET A 1 11.68 -9.25 12.29
N SER A 2 11.28 -7.98 12.42
CA SER A 2 10.19 -7.42 11.62
C SER A 2 10.73 -7.09 10.23
N GLN A 3 10.06 -7.58 9.18
CA GLN A 3 10.41 -7.27 7.79
C GLN A 3 10.09 -5.81 7.49
N ARG A 4 10.95 -5.11 6.76
CA ARG A 4 10.70 -3.75 6.27
C ARG A 4 10.28 -3.80 4.82
N ILE A 5 9.09 -3.28 4.51
CA ILE A 5 8.51 -3.34 3.16
C ILE A 5 8.14 -1.93 2.72
N THR A 6 8.67 -1.51 1.57
CA THR A 6 8.25 -0.27 0.90
C THR A 6 7.36 -0.62 -0.28
N ILE A 7 6.18 0.00 -0.35
CA ILE A 7 5.20 -0.17 -1.41
C ILE A 7 5.06 1.15 -2.16
N ILE A 8 5.19 1.10 -3.48
CA ILE A 8 5.05 2.26 -4.36
C ILE A 8 3.73 2.12 -5.12
N GLY A 9 2.86 3.10 -4.94
CA GLY A 9 1.49 3.12 -5.45
C GLY A 9 0.47 2.74 -4.38
N GLY A 10 -0.49 3.64 -4.15
CA GLY A 10 -1.61 3.52 -3.22
C GLY A 10 -2.91 3.07 -3.87
N GLY A 11 -2.85 2.42 -5.03
CA GLY A 11 -3.99 1.80 -5.70
C GLY A 11 -4.53 0.54 -4.99
N PRO A 12 -5.56 -0.12 -5.54
CA PRO A 12 -6.22 -1.28 -4.92
C PRO A 12 -5.26 -2.41 -4.55
N GLY A 13 -4.27 -2.72 -5.40
CA GLY A 13 -3.22 -3.68 -5.06
C GLY A 13 -2.26 -3.17 -3.99
N GLY A 14 -1.88 -1.90 -4.06
CA GLY A 14 -0.86 -1.30 -3.19
C GLY A 14 -1.30 -1.18 -1.73
N TYR A 15 -2.44 -0.54 -1.47
CA TYR A 15 -2.93 -0.42 -0.10
C TYR A 15 -3.32 -1.79 0.50
N THR A 16 -3.82 -2.72 -0.32
CA THR A 16 -4.19 -4.07 0.14
C THR A 16 -2.94 -4.87 0.54
N ALA A 17 -1.88 -4.77 -0.26
CA ALA A 17 -0.58 -5.36 0.08
C ALA A 17 0.00 -4.73 1.36
N ALA A 18 -0.13 -3.40 1.53
CA ALA A 18 0.34 -2.70 2.72
C ALA A 18 -0.38 -3.17 3.98
N PHE A 19 -1.71 -3.28 3.94
CA PHE A 19 -2.49 -3.80 5.07
C PHE A 19 -2.15 -5.25 5.38
N SER A 20 -1.99 -6.09 4.35
CA SER A 20 -1.64 -7.51 4.52
C SER A 20 -0.25 -7.67 5.15
N ALA A 21 0.73 -6.90 4.69
CA ALA A 21 2.08 -6.89 5.24
C ALA A 21 2.12 -6.37 6.69
N ALA A 22 1.40 -5.29 6.98
CA ALA A 22 1.31 -4.75 8.33
C ALA A 22 0.65 -5.76 9.30
N LYS A 23 -0.42 -6.45 8.86
CA LYS A 23 -1.06 -7.52 9.64
C LYS A 23 -0.14 -8.70 9.89
N ALA A 24 0.79 -8.98 8.97
CA ALA A 24 1.83 -10.00 9.14
C ALA A 24 3.01 -9.55 10.03
N GLY A 25 2.96 -8.35 10.62
CA GLY A 25 4.00 -7.84 11.52
C GLY A 25 5.18 -7.16 10.83
N ALA A 26 5.05 -6.84 9.54
CA ALA A 26 6.05 -6.04 8.84
C ALA A 26 5.93 -4.55 9.20
N GLN A 27 7.06 -3.85 9.23
CA GLN A 27 7.08 -2.40 9.22
C GLN A 27 6.93 -1.93 7.76
N VAL A 28 5.81 -1.26 7.47
CA VAL A 28 5.42 -0.90 6.11
C VAL A 28 5.53 0.60 5.88
N THR A 29 6.10 0.99 4.74
CA THR A 29 6.02 2.35 4.19
C THR A 29 5.30 2.28 2.85
N LEU A 30 4.19 3.01 2.69
CA LEU A 30 3.48 3.15 1.43
C LEU A 30 3.66 4.58 0.91
N VAL A 31 4.01 4.71 -0.36
CA VAL A 31 4.21 6.01 -1.03
C VAL A 31 3.27 6.09 -2.22
N GLU A 32 2.45 7.14 -2.26
CA GLU A 32 1.56 7.49 -3.37
C GLU A 32 1.87 8.92 -3.82
N ALA A 33 1.92 9.15 -5.13
CA ALA A 33 2.27 10.44 -5.71
C ALA A 33 1.06 11.33 -5.99
N ALA A 34 -0.13 10.74 -6.14
CA ALA A 34 -1.38 11.40 -6.46
C ALA A 34 -2.48 11.01 -5.46
N HIS A 35 -3.51 10.29 -5.89
CA HIS A 35 -4.70 9.99 -5.09
C HIS A 35 -4.71 8.55 -4.57
N MET A 36 -4.89 8.39 -3.26
CA MET A 36 -5.11 7.07 -2.63
C MET A 36 -6.31 6.37 -3.28
N GLY A 37 -6.21 5.05 -3.41
CA GLY A 37 -7.19 4.23 -4.11
C GLY A 37 -6.96 4.11 -5.62
N GLY A 38 -6.01 4.87 -6.19
CA GLY A 38 -5.58 4.74 -7.59
C GLY A 38 -6.72 4.96 -8.59
N THR A 39 -6.59 4.37 -9.79
CA THR A 39 -7.58 4.53 -10.87
C THR A 39 -8.98 4.10 -10.44
N CYS A 40 -9.08 2.89 -9.88
CA CYS A 40 -10.35 2.27 -9.51
C CYS A 40 -11.21 3.14 -8.59
N LEU A 41 -10.63 3.75 -7.55
CA LEU A 41 -11.41 4.57 -6.62
C LEU A 41 -11.75 5.95 -7.16
N ASN A 42 -10.85 6.55 -7.95
CA ASN A 42 -10.92 7.97 -8.28
C ASN A 42 -11.45 8.26 -9.68
N TRP A 43 -11.39 7.30 -10.61
CA TRP A 43 -11.80 7.48 -12.01
C TRP A 43 -12.60 6.31 -12.61
N GLY A 44 -12.81 5.22 -11.87
CA GLY A 44 -13.53 4.02 -12.32
C GLY A 44 -12.60 2.87 -12.66
#